data_AF-A0A9P5PWK1-F1
#
_entry.id   AF-A0A9P5PWK1-F1
#
_cell.length_a   1.000
_cell.length_b   1.000
_cell.length_c   1.000
_cell.angle_alpha   90.00
_cell.angle_beta   90.00
_cell.angle_gamma   90.00
#
_symmetry.space_group_name_H-M   'P 1'
#
loop_
_entity.id
_entity.type
_entity.pdbx_description
1 polymer ?
#
loop_
_entity_poly.entity_id
_entity_poly.type
_entity_poly.pdbx_seq_one_letter_code
_entity_poly.pdbx_strand_id
1 'polypeptide(L)'
;MHMDSTVDIFRTLTSILGESLRYFADITCTAFDTKELPSEQDARIHCSQICHSQAGERKGKVQKAKVLNSEGVLKCTYNLHTSKLHTLGYYPEDIVYYGTGDSHSTRIV
;
A
#
# COMPACT_ATOMS: atom_id res chain seq x y z
N MET A 1 -10.61 -29.71 0.62
CA MET A 1 -11.10 -29.62 2.01
C MET A 1 -10.13 -28.76 2.79
N HIS A 2 -10.51 -27.55 3.14
CA HIS A 2 -9.77 -26.79 4.15
C HIS A 2 -9.96 -27.51 5.49
N MET A 3 -8.88 -27.68 6.25
CA MET A 3 -8.99 -28.20 7.61
C MET A 3 -9.49 -27.05 8.47
N ASP A 4 -10.65 -27.20 9.12
CA ASP A 4 -11.28 -26.11 9.90
C ASP A 4 -10.30 -25.47 10.89
N SER A 5 -9.43 -26.28 11.49
CA SER A 5 -8.35 -25.82 12.38
C SER A 5 -7.38 -24.83 11.72
N THR A 6 -7.06 -25.00 10.44
CA THR A 6 -6.15 -24.11 9.71
C THR A 6 -6.81 -22.77 9.41
N VAL A 7 -8.11 -22.77 9.12
CA VAL A 7 -8.89 -21.55 8.91
C VAL A 7 -8.98 -20.75 10.21
N ASP A 8 -9.20 -21.41 11.34
CA ASP A 8 -9.26 -20.75 12.65
C ASP A 8 -7.91 -20.14 13.07
N ILE A 9 -6.81 -20.84 12.80
CA ILE A 9 -5.47 -20.29 12.95
C ILE A 9 -5.30 -19.06 12.05
N PHE A 10 -5.77 -19.13 10.81
CA PHE A 10 -5.64 -18.01 9.87
C PHE A 10 -6.45 -16.78 10.30
N ARG A 11 -7.68 -16.95 10.81
CA ARG A 11 -8.48 -15.88 11.44
C ARG A 11 -7.75 -15.24 12.62
N THR A 12 -7.14 -16.06 13.46
CA THR A 12 -6.38 -15.60 14.64
C THR A 12 -5.16 -14.78 14.21
N LEU A 13 -4.38 -15.30 13.25
CA LEU A 13 -3.16 -14.65 12.77
C LEU A 13 -3.46 -13.33 12.04
N THR A 14 -4.50 -13.29 11.21
CA THR A 14 -4.91 -12.04 10.52
C THR A 14 -5.39 -10.98 11.52
N SER A 15 -6.06 -11.38 12.60
CA SER A 15 -6.46 -10.49 13.68
C SER A 15 -5.25 -9.91 14.43
N ILE A 16 -4.31 -10.77 14.85
CA ILE A 16 -3.06 -10.36 15.53
C ILE A 16 -2.22 -9.44 14.63
N LEU A 17 -2.14 -9.77 13.35
CA LEU A 17 -1.44 -8.93 12.37
C LEU A 17 -2.12 -7.55 12.25
N GLY A 18 -3.45 -7.50 12.13
CA GLY A 18 -4.19 -6.24 12.08
C GLY A 18 -4.04 -5.39 13.34
N GLU A 19 -3.95 -6.01 14.52
CA GLU A 19 -3.65 -5.31 15.78
C GLU A 19 -2.22 -4.77 15.82
N SER A 20 -1.23 -5.58 15.44
CA SER A 20 0.17 -5.15 15.44
C SER A 20 0.45 -4.04 14.42
N LEU A 21 -0.22 -4.04 13.26
CA LEU A 21 -0.13 -2.94 12.28
C LEU A 21 -0.74 -1.64 12.81
N ARG A 22 -1.88 -1.71 13.52
CA ARG A 22 -2.48 -0.55 14.20
C ARG A 22 -1.57 0.00 15.30
N TYR A 23 -1.04 -0.89 16.14
CA TYR A 23 -0.08 -0.52 17.18
C TYR A 23 1.17 0.14 16.58
N PHE A 24 1.70 -0.40 15.48
CA PHE A 24 2.84 0.18 14.77
C PHE A 24 2.51 1.59 14.25
N ALA A 25 1.33 1.78 13.66
CA ALA A 25 0.90 3.09 13.17
C ALA A 25 0.73 4.12 14.30
N ASP A 26 0.09 3.73 15.41
CA ASP A 26 -0.27 4.64 16.49
C ASP A 26 0.90 4.97 17.42
N ILE A 27 1.78 4.00 17.68
CA ILE A 27 2.86 4.12 18.66
C ILE A 27 4.22 4.32 17.98
N THR A 28 4.56 3.45 17.02
CA THR A 28 5.89 3.49 16.41
C THR A 28 6.00 4.66 15.43
N CYS A 29 5.05 4.83 14.52
CA CYS A 29 5.13 5.92 13.53
C CYS A 29 4.98 7.32 14.14
N THR A 30 4.37 7.44 15.32
CA THR A 30 4.30 8.73 16.04
C THR A 30 5.60 9.05 16.78
N ALA A 31 6.38 8.03 17.15
CA ALA A 31 7.66 8.20 17.83
C ALA A 31 8.82 8.60 16.90
N PHE A 32 8.74 8.29 15.59
CA PHE A 32 9.81 8.55 14.63
C PHE A 32 9.38 9.54 13.53
N ASP A 33 10.18 10.59 13.31
CA ASP A 33 9.98 11.51 12.18
C ASP A 33 10.66 10.95 10.92
N THR A 34 9.93 10.07 10.21
CA THR A 34 10.41 9.44 8.98
C THR A 34 10.34 10.37 7.78
N LYS A 35 11.42 10.38 6.99
CA LYS A 35 11.60 11.24 5.82
C LYS A 35 12.05 10.41 4.63
N GLU A 36 11.79 10.92 3.42
CA GLU A 36 12.31 10.30 2.19
C GLU A 36 13.82 10.13 2.25
N LEU A 37 14.32 9.02 1.71
CA LEU A 37 15.75 8.86 1.46
C LEU A 37 16.18 9.80 0.32
N PRO A 38 17.46 10.25 0.30
CA PRO A 38 17.98 11.07 -0.80
C PRO A 38 17.72 10.45 -2.18
N SER A 39 17.89 9.13 -2.31
CA SER A 39 17.63 8.41 -3.57
C SER A 39 16.16 8.41 -3.99
N GLU A 40 15.23 8.36 -3.03
CA GLU A 40 13.79 8.43 -3.31
C GLU A 40 13.38 9.84 -3.71
N GLN A 41 13.97 10.85 -3.06
CA GLN A 41 13.79 12.25 -3.41
C GLN A 41 14.28 12.53 -4.84
N ASP A 42 15.49 12.08 -5.19
CA ASP A 42 16.04 12.23 -6.55
C ASP A 42 15.15 11.56 -7.60
N ALA A 43 14.68 10.35 -7.32
CA ALA A 43 13.75 9.63 -8.19
C ALA A 43 12.41 10.38 -8.36
N ARG A 44 11.88 10.96 -7.28
CA ARG A 44 10.65 11.77 -7.31
C ARG A 44 10.82 13.03 -8.16
N ILE A 45 11.91 13.76 -7.98
CA ILE A 45 12.23 14.97 -8.75
C ILE A 45 12.41 14.63 -10.23
N HIS A 46 13.14 13.56 -10.54
CA HIS A 46 13.33 13.12 -11.91
C HIS A 46 12.00 12.74 -12.59
N CYS A 47 11.15 11.98 -11.91
CA CYS A 47 9.81 11.64 -12.41
C CYS A 47 8.93 12.88 -12.61
N SER A 48 8.96 13.85 -11.70
CA SER A 48 8.17 15.08 -11.86
C SER A 48 8.64 15.88 -13.08
N GLN A 49 9.95 16.00 -13.30
CA GLN A 49 10.53 16.67 -14.48
C GLN A 49 10.13 15.99 -15.80
N ILE A 50 10.13 14.65 -15.85
CA ILE A 50 9.65 13.90 -17.03
C ILE A 50 8.16 14.16 -17.27
N CYS A 51 7.33 14.08 -16.23
CA CYS A 51 5.90 14.35 -16.36
C CYS A 51 5.62 15.80 -16.80
N HIS A 52 6.41 16.77 -16.32
CA HIS A 52 6.28 18.17 -16.71
C HIS A 52 6.71 18.45 -18.15
N SER A 53 7.77 17.78 -18.65
CA SER A 53 8.19 17.90 -20.04
C SER A 53 7.20 17.25 -21.02
N GLN A 54 6.51 16.17 -20.62
CA GLN A 54 5.46 15.51 -21.41
C GLN A 54 4.08 16.20 -21.33
N ALA A 55 3.81 16.97 -20.28
CA ALA A 55 2.53 17.66 -20.08
C ALA A 55 2.38 18.97 -20.89
N GLY A 56 3.40 19.39 -21.63
CA GLY A 56 3.38 20.58 -22.49
C GLY A 56 2.30 20.58 -23.59
N GLU A 57 1.65 19.44 -23.87
CA GLU A 57 0.67 19.31 -24.95
C GLU A 57 -0.81 19.25 -24.48
N ARG A 58 -1.11 19.19 -23.18
CA ARG A 58 -2.51 19.09 -22.70
C ARG A 58 -2.83 20.13 -21.63
N LYS A 59 -3.24 21.33 -22.08
CA LYS A 59 -3.92 22.33 -21.26
C LYS A 59 -5.26 21.77 -20.76
N GLY A 60 -5.28 21.27 -19.52
CA GLY A 60 -6.50 20.82 -18.85
C GLY A 60 -6.39 20.85 -17.32
N LYS A 61 -6.97 21.89 -16.72
CA LYS A 61 -7.37 22.07 -15.30
C LYS A 61 -6.47 21.52 -14.19
N VAL A 62 -5.59 22.42 -13.74
CA VAL A 62 -5.28 22.81 -12.34
C VAL A 62 -6.10 22.09 -11.26
N GLN A 63 -5.45 21.19 -10.50
CA GLN A 63 -5.54 21.03 -9.03
C GLN A 63 -4.89 19.70 -8.59
N LYS A 64 -3.57 19.54 -8.82
CA LYS A 64 -2.75 18.52 -8.13
C LYS A 64 -1.24 18.84 -8.10
N ALA A 65 -0.85 20.05 -8.48
CA ALA A 65 0.55 20.45 -8.67
C ALA A 65 1.19 21.09 -7.42
N LYS A 66 0.58 20.98 -6.22
CA LYS A 66 1.18 21.56 -5.01
C LYS A 66 2.17 20.62 -4.31
N VAL A 67 2.10 19.32 -4.56
CA VAL A 67 3.01 18.31 -3.95
C VAL A 67 4.28 18.11 -4.79
N LEU A 68 4.27 18.48 -6.08
CA LEU A 68 5.40 18.25 -7.00
C LEU A 68 6.46 19.37 -6.99
N ASN A 69 6.20 20.48 -6.30
CA ASN A 69 7.05 21.69 -6.34
C ASN A 69 7.86 21.95 -5.06
N SER A 70 7.87 21.05 -4.08
CA SER A 70 8.78 21.19 -2.94
C SER A 70 10.10 20.47 -3.23
N GLU A 71 11.15 21.25 -3.48
CA GLU A 71 12.54 20.76 -3.53
C GLU A 71 13.01 20.18 -2.18
N GLY A 72 12.23 20.38 -1.12
CA GLY A 72 12.51 19.82 0.20
C GLY A 72 12.22 18.32 0.32
N VAL A 73 12.91 17.73 1.28
CA VAL A 73 12.68 16.36 1.76
C VAL A 73 11.23 16.23 2.25
N LEU A 74 10.47 15.28 1.70
CA LEU A 74 9.10 15.04 2.16
C LEU A 74 9.10 14.14 3.40
N LYS A 75 8.10 14.36 4.26
CA LYS A 75 7.77 13.44 5.34
C LYS A 75 7.14 12.18 4.75
N CYS A 76 7.71 11.03 5.06
CA CYS A 76 7.15 9.74 4.66
C CYS A 76 6.33 9.21 5.82
N THR A 77 5.02 9.02 5.65
CA THR A 77 4.13 8.51 6.70
C THR A 77 3.62 7.13 6.32
N TYR A 78 3.50 6.24 7.31
CA TYR A 78 2.92 4.94 7.11
C TYR A 78 1.42 5.07 6.81
N ASN A 79 0.96 4.45 5.72
CA ASN A 79 -0.44 4.47 5.32
C ASN A 79 -1.12 3.14 5.68
N LEU A 80 -1.95 3.18 6.72
CA LEU A 80 -2.74 2.04 7.16
C LEU A 80 -4.02 1.84 6.31
N HIS A 81 -4.51 2.88 5.65
CA HIS A 81 -5.77 2.89 4.89
C HIS A 81 -5.59 2.42 3.44
N THR A 82 -4.91 1.29 3.26
CA THR A 82 -4.81 0.65 1.95
C THR A 82 -5.85 -0.44 1.80
N SER A 83 -6.40 -0.60 0.60
CA SER A 83 -7.41 -1.64 0.32
C SER A 83 -6.90 -3.02 0.71
N LYS A 84 -5.62 -3.32 0.42
CA LYS A 84 -4.97 -4.59 0.75
C LYS A 84 -5.02 -4.93 2.25
N LEU A 85 -4.87 -3.92 3.12
CA LEU A 85 -4.93 -4.12 4.57
C LEU A 85 -6.37 -4.27 5.06
N HIS A 86 -7.31 -3.51 4.50
CA HIS A 86 -8.73 -3.63 4.83
C HIS A 86 -9.33 -4.97 4.39
N THR A 87 -8.88 -5.52 3.25
CA THR A 87 -9.32 -6.84 2.78
C THR A 87 -8.65 -7.98 3.54
N LEU A 88 -7.58 -7.72 4.29
CA LEU A 88 -6.77 -8.77 4.90
C LEU A 88 -7.54 -9.66 5.88
N GLY A 89 -8.47 -9.06 6.63
CA GLY A 89 -9.31 -9.77 7.60
C GLY A 89 -10.40 -10.65 6.96
N TYR A 90 -10.72 -10.44 5.67
CA TYR A 90 -11.75 -11.20 4.96
C TYR A 90 -11.20 -12.45 4.26
N TYR A 91 -9.89 -12.51 3.99
CA TYR A 91 -9.28 -13.67 3.32
C TYR A 91 -9.59 -15.04 3.95
N PRO A 92 -9.64 -15.21 5.30
CA PRO A 92 -9.99 -16.49 5.88
C PRO A 92 -11.39 -16.97 5.45
N GLU A 93 -12.36 -16.07 5.37
CA GLU A 93 -13.71 -16.39 4.88
C GLU A 93 -13.72 -16.60 3.37
N ASP A 94 -13.01 -15.76 2.62
CA ASP A 94 -12.95 -15.86 1.16
C ASP A 94 -12.42 -17.24 0.72
N ILE A 95 -11.44 -17.80 1.43
CA ILE A 95 -10.92 -19.15 1.16
C ILE A 95 -11.97 -20.22 1.41
N VAL A 96 -12.79 -20.10 2.47
CA VAL A 96 -13.85 -21.06 2.77
C VAL A 96 -14.95 -21.04 1.70
N TYR A 97 -15.34 -19.84 1.24
CA TYR A 97 -16.44 -19.69 0.28
C TYR A 97 -16.03 -19.93 -1.17
N TYR A 98 -14.87 -19.42 -1.58
CA TYR A 98 -14.44 -19.39 -2.98
C TYR A 98 -13.27 -20.33 -3.28
N GLY A 99 -12.63 -20.91 -2.26
CA GLY A 99 -11.40 -21.66 -2.40
C GLY A 99 -10.17 -20.75 -2.55
N THR A 100 -9.00 -21.36 -2.71
CA THR A 100 -7.74 -20.63 -2.91
C THR A 100 -7.62 -20.15 -4.35
N GLY A 101 -7.25 -18.89 -4.55
CA GLY A 101 -7.00 -18.32 -5.88
C GLY A 101 -5.68 -18.77 -6.54
N ASP A 102 -4.97 -19.74 -5.96
CA ASP A 102 -3.66 -20.22 -6.40
C ASP A 102 -3.70 -21.12 -7.64
N SER A 103 -4.90 -21.58 -8.02
CA SER A 103 -5.10 -22.55 -9.10
C SER A 103 -5.36 -21.93 -10.48
N HIS A 104 -5.27 -20.60 -10.62
CA HIS A 104 -5.50 -19.93 -11.90
C HIS A 104 -4.20 -19.86 -12.74
N SER A 105 -4.02 -20.81 -13.65
CA SER A 105 -3.02 -20.71 -14.71
C SER A 105 -3.58 -19.90 -15.88
N THR A 106 -3.00 -18.73 -16.16
CA THR A 106 -3.31 -17.95 -17.38
C THR A 106 -2.47 -18.40 -18.57
N ARG A 107 -1.80 -19.56 -18.49
CA ARG A 107 -1.04 -20.12 -19.62
C ARG A 107 -2.02 -20.66 -20.65
N ILE A 108 -2.35 -19.82 -21.62
CA ILE A 108 -2.94 -20.24 -22.89
C ILE A 108 -1.87 -21.08 -23.60
N VAL A 109 -2.18 -22.35 -23.86
CA VAL A 109 -1.42 -23.20 -24.80
C VAL A 109 -1.86 -22.87 -26.22
#